data_AF-A0A966QPJ8-F1
#
_entry.id   AF-A0A966QPJ8-F1
#
_cell.length_a   1.000
_cell.length_b   1.000
_cell.length_c   1.000
_cell.angle_alpha   90.00
_cell.angle_beta   90.00
_cell.angle_gamma   90.00
#
_symmetry.space_group_name_H-M   'P 1'
#
loop_
_entity.id
_entity.type
_entity.pdbx_description
1 polymer ?
#
loop_
_entity_poly.entity_id
_entity_poly.type
_entity_poly.pdbx_seq_one_letter_code
_entity_poly.pdbx_strand_id
1 'polypeptide(L)'
;MDDLPTLFPAFFSRPAEVVAPELIGCLLVKPQANGELLWGVFVETEAYCQEEPACHGHRRRTPSNETLFGEPGRFYVYVSYGIHHCVNVVRPFIDRLATDSPLPVQTVR
;
A
#
# COMPACT_ATOMS: atom_id res chain seq x y z
N MET A 1 -9.74 -9.34 19.64
CA MET A 1 -9.42 -9.08 18.21
C MET A 1 -8.40 -10.11 17.71
N ASP A 2 -8.14 -11.13 18.51
CA ASP A 2 -6.94 -11.97 18.47
C ASP A 2 -7.08 -13.17 17.51
N ASP A 3 -8.27 -13.37 16.95
CA ASP A 3 -8.59 -14.47 16.01
C ASP A 3 -8.83 -13.98 14.57
N LEU A 4 -8.55 -12.71 14.27
CA LEU A 4 -8.67 -12.22 12.90
C LEU A 4 -7.46 -12.65 12.06
N PRO A 5 -7.68 -13.21 10.86
CA PRO A 5 -6.57 -13.61 10.01
C PRO A 5 -5.74 -12.39 9.60
N THR A 6 -4.44 -12.45 9.87
CA THR A 6 -3.50 -11.41 9.43
C THR A 6 -3.22 -11.58 7.94
N LEU A 7 -3.24 -10.48 7.19
CA LEU A 7 -2.85 -10.49 5.79
C LEU A 7 -1.32 -10.58 5.69
N PHE A 8 -0.83 -11.68 5.10
CA PHE A 8 0.60 -11.92 4.90
C PHE A 8 1.13 -11.20 3.65
N PRO A 9 2.46 -10.97 3.54
CA PRO A 9 3.06 -10.32 2.36
C PRO A 9 2.64 -10.92 1.01
N ALA A 10 2.34 -12.22 0.96
CA ALA A 10 1.81 -12.89 -0.23
C ALA A 10 0.47 -12.31 -0.72
N PHE A 11 -0.40 -11.85 0.18
CA PHE A 11 -1.65 -11.17 -0.17
C PHE A 11 -1.39 -9.89 -0.97
N PHE A 12 -0.42 -9.08 -0.52
CA PHE A 12 -0.03 -7.82 -1.15
C PHE A 12 0.82 -8.03 -2.43
N SER A 13 1.24 -9.28 -2.69
CA SER A 13 2.07 -9.65 -3.84
C SER A 13 1.32 -9.87 -5.17
N ARG A 14 -0.01 -9.71 -5.18
CA ARG A 14 -0.88 -9.97 -6.35
C ARG A 14 -0.90 -8.78 -7.32
N PRO A 15 -1.90 -8.52 -8.20
CA PRO A 15 -2.12 -7.22 -8.87
C PRO A 15 -2.92 -6.19 -8.03
N ALA A 16 -2.74 -4.87 -8.18
CA ALA A 16 -3.32 -3.89 -7.23
C ALA A 16 -4.82 -3.75 -7.44
N GLU A 17 -5.25 -3.88 -8.69
CA GLU A 17 -6.64 -3.98 -9.12
C GLU A 17 -7.36 -5.18 -8.49
N VAL A 18 -6.62 -6.20 -8.03
CA VAL A 18 -7.16 -7.32 -7.25
C VAL A 18 -7.11 -7.02 -5.76
N VAL A 19 -5.96 -6.55 -5.25
CA VAL A 19 -5.76 -6.31 -3.81
C VAL A 19 -6.64 -5.16 -3.29
N ALA A 20 -6.84 -4.11 -4.07
CA ALA A 20 -7.62 -2.94 -3.68
C ALA A 20 -9.06 -3.27 -3.24
N PRO A 21 -9.91 -3.82 -4.12
CA PRO A 21 -11.27 -4.18 -3.73
C PRO A 21 -11.32 -5.22 -2.60
N GLU A 22 -10.34 -6.13 -2.51
CA GLU A 22 -10.28 -7.12 -1.43
C GLU A 22 -9.87 -6.54 -0.08
N LEU A 23 -9.23 -5.36 -0.04
CA LEU A 23 -8.94 -4.68 1.23
C LEU A 23 -10.17 -4.01 1.83
N ILE A 24 -11.22 -3.75 1.06
CA ILE A 24 -12.46 -3.17 1.60
C ILE A 24 -13.06 -4.11 2.66
N GLY A 25 -13.32 -3.57 3.85
CA GLY A 25 -13.80 -4.32 5.00
C GLY A 25 -12.68 -4.94 5.85
N CYS A 26 -11.42 -4.91 5.40
CA CYS A 26 -10.28 -5.34 6.20
C CYS A 26 -9.95 -4.32 7.30
N LEU A 27 -9.39 -4.81 8.41
CA LEU A 27 -8.99 -3.99 9.55
C LEU A 27 -7.52 -3.58 9.43
N LEU A 28 -7.28 -2.27 9.51
CA LEU A 28 -5.96 -1.72 9.77
C LEU A 28 -5.77 -1.62 11.28
N VAL A 29 -4.80 -2.33 11.83
CA VAL A 29 -4.53 -2.36 13.27
C VAL A 29 -3.11 -1.85 13.53
N LYS A 30 -2.99 -0.95 14.50
CA LYS A 30 -1.72 -0.40 14.98
C LYS A 30 -1.63 -0.58 16.50
N PRO A 31 -0.72 -1.43 16.99
CA PRO A 31 -0.39 -1.49 18.40
C PRO A 31 0.18 -0.16 18.89
N GLN A 32 -0.30 0.30 20.05
CA GLN A 32 0.21 1.49 20.72
C GLN A 32 1.15 1.11 21.86
N ALA A 33 2.03 2.06 22.25
CA ALA A 33 3.04 1.83 23.28
C ALA A 33 2.44 1.56 24.68
N ASN A 34 1.20 1.97 24.93
CA ASN A 34 0.45 1.72 26.16
C ASN A 34 -0.23 0.34 26.19
N GLY A 35 -0.07 -0.48 25.14
CA GLY A 35 -0.71 -1.79 25.01
C GLY A 35 -2.11 -1.77 24.38
N GLU A 36 -2.65 -0.60 24.06
CA GLU A 36 -3.93 -0.48 23.34
C GLU A 36 -3.76 -0.72 21.83
N LEU A 37 -4.86 -1.06 21.16
CA LEU A 37 -4.89 -1.22 19.71
C LEU A 37 -5.69 -0.07 19.10
N LEU A 38 -5.02 0.74 18.28
CA LEU A 38 -5.71 1.67 17.39
C LEU A 38 -6.09 0.92 16.12
N TRP A 39 -7.34 0.99 15.71
CA TRP A 39 -7.80 0.28 14.53
C TRP A 39 -8.83 1.09 13.72
N GLY A 40 -8.96 0.72 12.45
CA GLY A 40 -9.94 1.26 11.52
C GLY A 40 -10.25 0.25 10.44
N VAL A 41 -11.37 0.45 9.73
CA VAL A 41 -11.77 -0.41 8.61
C VAL A 41 -11.50 0.34 7.32
N PHE A 42 -10.94 -0.36 6.33
CA PHE A 42 -10.84 0.18 4.98
C PHE A 42 -12.22 0.24 4.33
N VAL A 43 -12.69 1.45 4.04
CA VAL A 43 -14.00 1.70 3.42
C VAL A 43 -13.89 2.13 1.97
N GLU A 44 -12.72 2.59 1.56
CA GLU A 44 -12.42 3.02 0.20
C GLU A 44 -10.96 2.69 -0.13
N THR A 45 -10.67 2.32 -1.38
CA THR A 45 -9.33 2.01 -1.86
C THR A 45 -9.18 2.45 -3.30
N GLU A 46 -7.99 2.92 -3.67
CA GLU A 46 -7.62 3.27 -5.02
C GLU A 46 -6.38 2.45 -5.44
N ALA A 47 -6.41 1.88 -6.64
CA ALA A 47 -5.24 1.24 -7.24
C ALA A 47 -4.58 2.22 -8.21
N TYR A 48 -3.26 2.36 -8.12
CA TYR A 48 -2.44 3.20 -8.99
C TYR A 48 -1.40 2.36 -9.69
N CYS A 49 -0.99 2.72 -10.89
CA CYS A 49 0.09 2.10 -11.64
C CYS A 49 1.28 3.04 -11.78
N GLN A 50 2.52 2.55 -11.76
CA GLN A 50 3.70 3.38 -11.97
C GLN A 50 3.61 4.14 -13.31
N GLU A 51 2.97 3.58 -14.31
CA GLU A 51 2.83 4.12 -15.66
C GLU A 51 1.79 5.24 -15.72
N GLU A 52 1.00 5.40 -14.66
CA GLU A 52 -0.01 6.44 -14.56
C GLU A 52 0.61 7.73 -14.03
N PRO A 53 0.34 8.88 -14.67
CA PRO A 53 0.81 10.19 -14.19
C PRO A 53 0.41 10.54 -12.75
N ALA A 54 -0.65 9.90 -12.23
CA ALA A 54 -1.13 10.10 -10.88
C ALA A 54 -0.30 9.37 -9.80
N CYS A 55 0.55 8.42 -10.19
CA CYS A 55 1.38 7.68 -9.25
C CYS A 55 2.63 8.47 -8.85
N HIS A 56 2.90 8.53 -7.54
CA HIS A 56 4.10 9.17 -6.99
C HIS A 56 5.42 8.53 -7.49
N GLY A 57 5.37 7.30 -7.99
CA GLY A 57 6.51 6.59 -8.58
C GLY A 57 6.70 6.81 -10.09
N HIS A 58 5.80 7.55 -10.77
CA HIS A 58 5.71 7.52 -12.23
C HIS A 58 6.97 7.95 -12.98
N ARG A 59 7.56 9.07 -12.56
CA ARG A 59 8.70 9.65 -13.28
C ARG A 59 10.05 9.12 -12.82
N ARG A 60 10.23 8.94 -11.50
CA ARG A 60 11.50 8.55 -10.91
C ARG A 60 11.36 8.12 -9.46
N ARG A 61 12.33 7.31 -9.01
CA ARG A 61 12.59 7.06 -7.59
C ARG A 61 13.30 8.25 -6.96
N THR A 62 12.90 8.61 -5.75
CA THR A 62 13.43 9.68 -4.91
C THR A 62 13.44 9.19 -3.46
N PRO A 63 14.20 9.81 -2.55
CA PRO A 63 14.18 9.44 -1.14
C PRO A 63 12.76 9.46 -0.53
N SER A 64 11.91 10.39 -0.99
CA SER A 64 10.55 10.54 -0.47
C SER A 64 9.57 9.48 -0.94
N ASN A 65 9.82 8.77 -2.04
CA ASN A 65 8.92 7.75 -2.58
C ASN A 65 9.59 6.37 -2.62
N GLU A 66 10.76 6.24 -2.01
CA GLU A 66 11.58 5.02 -2.02
C GLU A 66 10.82 3.80 -1.50
N THR A 67 9.96 4.00 -0.50
CA THR A 67 9.12 2.93 0.05
C THR A 67 8.26 2.25 -1.00
N LEU A 68 7.80 2.96 -2.04
CA LEU A 68 7.02 2.39 -3.15
C LEU A 68 7.77 1.30 -3.93
N PHE A 69 9.10 1.30 -3.87
CA PHE A 69 9.98 0.35 -4.55
C PHE A 69 10.53 -0.72 -3.59
N GLY A 70 9.94 -0.84 -2.40
CA GLY A 70 10.34 -1.80 -1.38
C GLY A 70 9.60 -3.13 -1.45
N GLU A 71 9.69 -3.88 -0.36
CA GLU A 71 8.99 -5.15 -0.18
C GLU A 71 7.46 -4.97 -0.10
N PRO A 72 6.68 -5.99 -0.51
CA PRO A 72 5.23 -5.97 -0.39
C PRO A 72 4.76 -5.88 1.06
N GLY A 73 3.65 -5.18 1.29
CA GLY A 73 3.05 -4.99 2.61
C GLY A 73 3.62 -3.82 3.40
N ARG A 74 4.58 -3.06 2.87
CA ARG A 74 5.06 -1.82 3.51
C ARG A 74 4.04 -0.70 3.35
N PHE A 75 3.93 0.15 4.37
CA PHE A 75 3.14 1.37 4.26
C PHE A 75 3.99 2.52 3.71
N TYR A 76 3.53 3.13 2.62
CA TYR A 76 4.02 4.42 2.14
C TYR A 76 3.05 5.50 2.60
N VAL A 77 3.49 6.37 3.52
CA VAL A 77 2.63 7.42 4.10
C VAL A 77 3.16 8.78 3.67
N TYR A 78 2.27 9.65 3.21
CA TYR A 78 2.61 11.03 2.85
C TYR A 78 1.52 12.00 3.30
N VAL A 79 1.85 13.29 3.34
CA VAL A 79 0.90 14.35 3.65
C VAL A 79 0.40 14.99 2.36
N SER A 80 -0.89 14.84 2.09
CA SER A 80 -1.61 15.49 1.00
C SER A 80 -2.05 16.89 1.42
N TYR A 81 -1.71 17.89 0.59
CA TYR A 81 -2.01 19.31 0.79
C TYR A 81 -1.55 19.90 2.16
N GLY A 82 -0.63 19.24 2.84
CA GLY A 82 -0.16 19.64 4.18
C GLY A 82 -1.15 19.35 5.32
N ILE A 83 -2.29 18.70 5.04
CA ILE A 83 -3.40 18.58 6.01
C ILE A 83 -3.92 17.16 6.21
N HIS A 84 -3.83 16.29 5.20
CA HIS A 84 -4.35 14.91 5.27
C HIS A 84 -3.21 13.91 5.10
N HIS A 85 -3.13 12.92 5.98
CA HIS A 85 -2.24 11.79 5.75
C HIS A 85 -2.92 10.79 4.82
N CYS A 86 -2.22 10.37 3.77
CA CYS A 86 -2.63 9.30 2.89
C CYS A 86 -1.72 8.09 3.11
N VAL A 87 -2.31 6.90 3.21
CA VAL A 87 -1.60 5.66 3.53
C VAL A 87 -1.71 4.70 2.37
N ASN A 88 -0.57 4.34 1.78
CA ASN A 88 -0.50 3.44 0.64
C ASN A 88 0.11 2.12 1.07
N VAL A 89 -0.34 1.02 0.48
CA VAL A 89 0.27 -0.30 0.70
C VAL A 89 1.10 -0.69 -0.52
N VAL A 90 2.36 -1.00 -0.25
CA VAL A 90 3.36 -1.33 -1.27
C VAL A 90 3.25 -2.80 -1.65
N ARG A 91 3.65 -3.08 -2.88
CA ARG A 91 3.57 -4.40 -3.53
C ARG A 91 4.96 -4.73 -4.06
N PRO A 92 5.27 -5.99 -4.41
CA PRO A 92 6.63 -6.41 -4.61
C PRO A 92 7.26 -5.70 -5.79
N PHE A 93 8.43 -5.13 -5.56
CA PHE A 93 9.37 -4.80 -6.61
C PHE A 93 10.04 -6.11 -7.08
N ILE A 94 9.71 -6.57 -8.29
CA ILE A 94 10.49 -7.63 -8.95
C ILE A 94 11.51 -6.94 -9.85
N ASP A 95 12.79 -7.16 -9.56
CA ASP A 95 13.89 -6.65 -10.35
C ASP A 95 13.88 -7.25 -11.77
N ARG A 96 14.22 -6.41 -12.73
CA ARG A 96 13.83 -6.48 -14.13
C ARG A 96 14.67 -7.49 -14.91
N LEU A 97 14.29 -8.78 -14.90
CA LEU A 97 14.77 -9.74 -15.91
C LEU A 97 13.70 -10.64 -16.56
N ALA A 98 12.41 -10.48 -16.26
CA ALA A 98 11.37 -11.13 -17.07
C ALA A 98 10.05 -10.37 -16.99
N THR A 99 9.49 -10.04 -18.16
CA THR A 99 8.13 -9.55 -18.45
C THR A 99 7.84 -8.04 -18.28
N ASP A 100 7.46 -7.42 -19.40
CA ASP A 100 6.99 -6.04 -19.60
C ASP A 100 5.62 -5.78 -18.93
N SER A 101 5.50 -5.93 -17.61
CA SER A 101 4.25 -5.57 -16.91
C SER A 101 4.44 -4.40 -15.95
N PRO A 102 3.61 -3.35 -16.08
CA PRO A 102 3.62 -2.17 -15.23
C PRO A 102 3.30 -2.48 -13.75
N LEU A 103 3.93 -1.79 -12.79
CA LEU A 103 3.84 -2.08 -11.35
C LEU A 103 2.79 -1.20 -10.67
N PRO A 104 1.74 -1.77 -10.04
CA PRO A 104 0.79 -0.93 -9.35
C PRO A 104 1.02 -0.76 -7.84
N VAL A 105 0.99 0.52 -7.42
CA VAL A 105 0.97 1.05 -6.05
C VAL A 105 -0.47 1.13 -5.58
N GLN A 106 -0.80 0.70 -4.36
CA GLN A 106 -2.15 0.85 -3.84
C GLN A 106 -2.22 2.01 -2.86
N THR A 107 -3.19 2.90 -3.03
CA THR A 107 -3.52 3.95 -2.05
C THR A 107 -4.78 3.56 -1.31
N VAL A 108 -4.74 3.68 0.01
CA VAL A 108 -5.93 3.56 0.85
C VAL A 108 -6.20 4.93 1.47
N ARG A 109 -7.44 5.41 1.35
CA ARG A 109 -7.87 6.66 1.99
C ARG A 109 -8.59 6.36 3.30
#